data_AF-A0A2T3HP89-F1
#
_entry.id   AF-A0A2T3HP89-F1
#
_cell.length_a   1.000
_cell.length_b   1.000
_cell.length_c   1.000
_cell.angle_alpha   90.00
_cell.angle_beta   90.00
_cell.angle_gamma   90.00
#
_symmetry.space_group_name_H-M   'P 1'
#
loop_
_entity.id
_entity.type
_entity.pdbx_description
1 polymer ?
#
loop_
_entity_poly.entity_id
_entity_poly.type
_entity_poly.pdbx_seq_one_letter_code
_entity_poly.pdbx_strand_id
1 'polypeptide(L)'
;MSFVLRVCQAIGITSAFGCISVRFSRATVPKLIHKPMSKATCMIAISLILGSILACTSGPARQSAPVSPEPGAAQAFHKKVYTSKPRHLTGMTFIKYLDGSNQDQFMARRGNSTYTFMIDKADSSLNRGDLVRVTWKDSTITVPGNAVRVPARKLLAVQKTGDGPVSRFRKYYGKQLNYTWPTDENYTSRHLDKIYLSTEYYLAGTSNPLLRLAIRQQQALTYSIETRERENRLYTVVGIATAGANGSQIVQWLFIGVEDDLIYEYDLPEDRLVKLPGQ
;
A
#
# COMPACT_ATOMS: atom_id res chain seq x y z
N MET A 1 -36.21 -17.43 19.22
CA MET A 1 -36.96 -18.05 18.11
C MET A 1 -36.24 -19.33 17.73
N SER A 2 -36.89 -20.48 17.86
CA SER A 2 -36.30 -21.78 17.55
C SER A 2 -36.83 -22.26 16.20
N PHE A 3 -35.93 -22.65 15.30
CA PHE A 3 -36.32 -23.33 14.06
C PHE A 3 -36.31 -24.84 14.28
N VAL A 4 -37.45 -25.48 14.02
CA VAL A 4 -37.60 -26.94 13.98
C VAL A 4 -37.83 -27.33 12.53
N LEU A 5 -36.86 -28.01 11.93
CA LEU A 5 -37.01 -28.59 10.60
C LEU A 5 -37.53 -30.02 10.75
N ARG A 6 -38.76 -30.28 10.28
CA ARG A 6 -39.29 -31.65 10.16
C ARG A 6 -38.99 -32.18 8.76
N VAL A 7 -38.41 -33.37 8.67
CA VAL A 7 -38.35 -34.17 7.45
C VAL A 7 -38.89 -35.56 7.77
N CYS A 8 -39.95 -35.93 7.05
CA CYS A 8 -40.52 -37.28 6.90
C CYS A 8 -40.69 -37.43 5.37
N GLN A 9 -40.50 -38.56 4.69
CA GLN A 9 -40.63 -40.00 4.97
C GLN A 9 -39.69 -40.72 3.94
N ALA A 10 -39.52 -42.05 3.84
CA ALA A 10 -39.88 -43.22 4.63
C ALA A 10 -38.92 -44.37 4.23
N ILE A 11 -38.37 -45.11 5.19
CA ILE A 11 -38.01 -46.53 5.01
C ILE A 11 -38.45 -47.23 6.28
N GLY A 12 -39.30 -48.26 6.15
CA GLY A 12 -39.75 -49.04 7.29
C GLY A 12 -38.73 -50.10 7.68
N ILE A 13 -38.42 -50.19 8.96
CA ILE A 13 -38.05 -51.42 9.70
C ILE A 13 -38.39 -51.16 11.16
N THR A 14 -39.04 -52.12 11.80
CA THR A 14 -39.40 -52.09 13.23
C THR A 14 -38.20 -52.46 14.09
N SER A 15 -37.67 -51.52 14.86
CA SER A 15 -36.91 -51.83 16.08
C SER A 15 -37.01 -50.68 17.08
N ALA A 16 -37.17 -51.03 18.36
CA ALA A 16 -37.25 -50.06 19.45
C ALA A 16 -35.85 -49.66 19.90
N PHE A 17 -35.54 -48.35 19.95
CA PHE A 17 -34.36 -47.84 20.63
C PHE A 17 -34.68 -46.58 21.44
N GLY A 18 -34.06 -46.50 22.63
CA GLY A 18 -34.38 -45.54 23.67
C GLY A 18 -33.91 -44.12 23.41
N CYS A 19 -34.53 -43.18 24.15
CA CYS A 19 -34.21 -41.77 24.09
C CYS A 19 -32.89 -41.48 24.85
N ILE A 20 -31.87 -40.96 24.14
CA ILE A 20 -30.67 -40.37 24.76
C ILE A 20 -30.66 -38.88 24.44
N SER A 21 -30.99 -38.06 25.44
CA SER A 21 -31.04 -36.60 25.30
C SER A 21 -29.77 -35.96 25.89
N VAL A 22 -28.76 -35.73 25.05
CA VAL A 22 -27.51 -35.07 25.48
C VAL A 22 -27.71 -33.55 25.55
N ARG A 23 -27.78 -32.99 26.77
CA ARG A 23 -27.75 -31.53 26.99
C ARG A 23 -26.30 -31.02 26.90
N PHE A 24 -25.97 -30.32 25.81
CA PHE A 24 -24.77 -29.48 25.79
C PHE A 24 -25.05 -28.16 26.54
N SER A 25 -24.34 -27.96 27.65
CA SER A 25 -24.34 -26.68 28.38
C SER A 25 -23.49 -25.65 27.63
N ARG A 26 -23.97 -24.40 27.51
CA ARG A 26 -23.19 -23.32 26.91
C ARG A 26 -22.12 -22.86 27.89
N ALA A 27 -20.85 -23.16 27.60
CA ALA A 27 -19.73 -22.50 28.24
C ALA A 27 -19.63 -21.03 27.75
N THR A 28 -19.74 -20.08 28.68
CA THR A 28 -19.58 -18.65 28.41
C THR A 28 -18.10 -18.34 28.21
N VAL A 29 -17.70 -17.97 27.00
CA VAL A 29 -16.33 -17.50 26.73
C VAL A 29 -16.12 -16.11 27.34
N PRO A 30 -15.11 -15.89 28.20
CA PRO A 30 -14.90 -14.59 28.83
C PRO A 30 -14.43 -13.53 27.81
N LYS A 31 -15.05 -12.36 27.89
CA LYS A 31 -14.79 -11.22 27.01
C LYS A 31 -13.54 -10.49 27.48
N LEU A 32 -12.38 -10.80 26.90
CA LEU A 32 -11.11 -10.13 27.18
C LEU A 32 -11.14 -8.67 26.66
N ILE A 33 -11.32 -7.72 27.59
CA ILE A 33 -11.29 -6.29 27.32
C ILE A 33 -9.84 -5.81 27.41
N HIS A 34 -9.19 -5.60 26.27
CA HIS A 34 -7.91 -4.88 26.24
C HIS A 34 -8.15 -3.38 26.49
N LYS A 35 -7.71 -2.89 27.65
CA LYS A 35 -7.53 -1.44 27.90
C LYS A 35 -6.31 -0.95 27.10
N PRO A 36 -6.36 0.23 26.47
CA PRO A 36 -5.16 0.87 25.93
C PRO A 36 -4.29 1.36 27.09
N MET A 37 -3.02 0.98 27.12
CA MET A 37 -2.05 1.56 28.05
C MET A 37 -1.65 2.97 27.61
N SER A 38 -1.65 3.89 28.58
CA SER A 38 -1.22 5.27 28.41
C SER A 38 0.25 5.34 28.00
N LYS A 39 0.59 6.20 27.04
CA LYS A 39 1.98 6.46 26.66
C LYS A 39 2.62 7.40 27.69
N ALA A 40 3.60 6.89 28.44
CA ALA A 40 4.43 7.72 29.29
C ALA A 40 5.34 8.63 28.43
N THR A 41 5.28 9.94 28.66
CA THR A 41 6.05 10.94 27.93
C THR A 41 7.49 10.98 28.47
N CYS A 42 8.47 10.51 27.69
CA CYS A 42 9.88 10.73 27.99
C CYS A 42 10.32 12.03 27.31
N MET A 43 10.33 13.15 28.06
CA MET A 43 10.97 14.39 27.60
C MET A 43 12.48 14.26 27.75
N ILE A 44 13.21 14.35 26.65
CA ILE A 44 14.65 14.63 26.65
C ILE A 44 14.81 16.11 26.28
N ALA A 45 15.24 16.92 27.24
CA ALA A 45 15.55 18.33 27.02
C ALA A 45 16.95 18.47 26.41
N ILE A 46 17.06 19.20 25.29
CA ILE A 46 18.34 19.65 24.74
C ILE A 46 18.28 21.17 24.63
N SER A 47 18.96 21.85 25.54
CA SER A 47 19.04 23.31 25.62
C SER A 47 20.35 23.79 25.01
N LEU A 48 20.28 24.40 23.82
CA LEU A 48 21.37 25.21 23.25
C LEU A 48 20.78 26.46 22.59
N ILE A 49 20.84 27.59 23.29
CA ILE A 49 20.65 28.92 22.71
C ILE A 49 21.87 29.74 23.13
N LEU A 50 22.76 30.02 22.17
CA LEU A 50 23.74 31.09 22.28
C LEU A 50 23.05 32.40 21.90
N GLY A 51 23.11 33.41 22.75
CA GLY A 51 22.57 34.73 22.49
C GLY A 51 23.28 35.81 23.29
N SER A 52 24.11 36.58 22.61
CA SER A 52 24.70 37.84 23.09
C SER A 52 24.56 38.87 21.97
N ILE A 53 24.24 40.12 22.32
CA ILE A 53 23.54 41.04 21.41
C ILE A 53 24.23 42.42 21.38
N LEU A 54 24.23 43.07 20.21
CA LEU A 54 24.39 44.53 20.00
C LEU A 54 25.78 45.12 20.41
N ALA A 55 26.19 46.33 19.99
CA ALA A 55 25.42 47.47 19.50
C ALA A 55 26.24 48.44 18.59
N CYS A 56 25.54 49.28 17.81
CA CYS A 56 25.88 50.70 17.45
C CYS A 56 27.20 51.00 16.69
N THR A 57 27.43 52.08 15.92
CA THR A 57 26.76 53.32 15.46
C THR A 57 27.33 53.65 14.05
N SER A 58 26.87 54.58 13.19
CA SER A 58 25.65 55.40 13.00
C SER A 58 25.66 56.00 11.57
N GLY A 59 24.58 56.63 11.11
CA GLY A 59 24.57 57.46 9.88
C GLY A 59 25.20 58.84 10.05
N PRO A 60 25.35 59.63 8.97
CA PRO A 60 24.34 60.68 8.76
C PRO A 60 23.80 60.78 7.31
N ALA A 61 22.65 61.46 7.18
CA ALA A 61 21.90 61.61 5.93
C ALA A 61 22.32 62.85 5.11
N ARG A 62 21.95 62.87 3.82
CA ARG A 62 21.73 64.14 3.10
C ARG A 62 20.63 64.04 2.01
N GLN A 63 19.50 64.67 2.34
CA GLN A 63 18.63 65.50 1.48
C GLN A 63 18.03 64.93 0.18
N SER A 64 16.70 64.90 0.17
CA SER A 64 15.85 64.88 -1.02
C SER A 64 15.36 66.30 -1.37
N ALA A 65 15.14 66.56 -2.67
CA ALA A 65 14.26 67.61 -3.18
C ALA A 65 13.78 67.25 -4.61
N PRO A 66 12.61 67.71 -5.09
CA PRO A 66 11.87 67.02 -6.15
C PRO A 66 11.84 67.75 -7.50
N VAL A 67 11.56 67.02 -8.58
CA VAL A 67 11.03 67.55 -9.86
C VAL A 67 9.92 66.63 -10.38
N SER A 68 8.85 67.24 -10.89
CA SER A 68 7.62 66.59 -11.40
C SER A 68 7.79 65.96 -12.79
N PRO A 69 6.83 65.14 -13.28
CA PRO A 69 6.99 64.29 -14.46
C PRO A 69 6.53 64.94 -15.77
N GLU A 70 7.07 64.48 -16.90
CA GLU A 70 6.37 64.39 -18.19
C GLU A 70 7.08 63.35 -19.12
N PRO A 71 6.52 62.96 -20.30
CA PRO A 71 6.29 61.54 -20.53
C PRO A 71 7.04 60.93 -21.73
N GLY A 72 6.98 59.60 -21.85
CA GLY A 72 7.17 58.92 -23.14
C GLY A 72 8.55 58.28 -23.35
N ALA A 73 8.81 57.16 -22.70
CA ALA A 73 9.72 56.15 -23.21
C ALA A 73 9.05 54.77 -23.07
N ALA A 74 8.60 54.20 -24.18
CA ALA A 74 8.00 52.88 -24.21
C ALA A 74 9.06 51.83 -23.85
N GLN A 75 9.12 51.42 -22.58
CA GLN A 75 9.99 50.32 -22.17
C GLN A 75 9.50 49.04 -22.82
N ALA A 76 10.30 48.52 -23.76
CA ALA A 76 10.06 47.25 -24.39
C ALA A 76 9.94 46.17 -23.30
N PHE A 77 8.76 45.57 -23.19
CA PHE A 77 8.57 44.38 -22.39
C PHE A 77 9.41 43.25 -23.00
N HIS A 78 10.65 43.12 -22.53
CA HIS A 78 11.44 41.90 -22.69
C HIS A 78 10.73 40.78 -21.94
N LYS A 79 9.70 40.22 -22.59
CA LYS A 79 9.04 38.99 -22.22
C LYS A 79 10.13 37.93 -22.21
N LYS A 80 10.69 37.66 -21.02
CA LYS A 80 11.54 36.49 -20.79
C LYS A 80 10.73 35.28 -21.24
N VAL A 81 11.03 34.79 -22.44
CA VAL A 81 10.54 33.51 -22.91
C VAL A 81 11.25 32.48 -22.04
N TYR A 82 10.62 32.15 -20.91
CA TYR A 82 10.96 30.97 -20.16
C TYR A 82 10.65 29.78 -21.07
N THR A 83 11.67 29.29 -21.77
CA THR A 83 11.63 28.07 -22.56
C THR A 83 11.44 26.90 -21.59
N SER A 84 10.21 26.72 -21.11
CA SER A 84 9.90 25.65 -20.18
C SER A 84 10.17 24.34 -20.91
N LYS A 85 11.08 23.53 -20.37
CA LYS A 85 11.38 22.19 -20.91
C LYS A 85 10.07 21.46 -21.27
N PRO A 86 10.04 20.72 -22.39
CA PRO A 86 8.84 20.02 -22.81
C PRO A 86 8.28 19.19 -21.66
N ARG A 87 6.99 19.40 -21.39
CA ARG A 87 6.23 18.63 -20.40
C ARG A 87 5.57 17.49 -21.16
N HIS A 88 5.78 16.28 -20.66
CA HIS A 88 5.13 15.10 -21.20
C HIS A 88 3.86 14.82 -20.41
N LEU A 89 2.82 14.37 -21.10
CA LEU A 89 1.52 14.01 -20.52
C LEU A 89 1.04 12.70 -21.14
N THR A 90 0.73 11.69 -20.33
CA THR A 90 0.16 10.42 -20.85
C THR A 90 -0.73 9.72 -19.83
N GLY A 91 -1.66 8.91 -20.35
CA GLY A 91 -2.31 7.86 -19.55
C GLY A 91 -1.35 6.71 -19.27
N MET A 92 -1.41 6.16 -18.06
CA MET A 92 -0.68 4.99 -17.57
C MET A 92 -1.53 4.20 -16.55
N THR A 93 -1.04 3.04 -16.16
CA THR A 93 -1.53 2.24 -15.03
C THR A 93 -0.54 2.34 -13.87
N PHE A 94 -0.97 2.77 -12.68
CA PHE A 94 -0.10 2.85 -11.50
C PHE A 94 0.31 1.44 -11.02
N ILE A 95 1.57 1.26 -10.63
CA ILE A 95 2.08 -0.01 -10.09
C ILE A 95 2.27 0.11 -8.57
N LYS A 96 3.27 0.86 -8.14
CA LYS A 96 3.62 1.07 -6.73
C LYS A 96 4.46 2.34 -6.56
N TYR A 97 4.60 2.77 -5.32
CA TYR A 97 5.72 3.61 -4.92
C TYR A 97 6.93 2.72 -4.60
N LEU A 98 8.13 3.22 -4.88
CA LEU A 98 9.38 2.67 -4.35
C LEU A 98 9.92 3.65 -3.31
N ASP A 99 10.01 3.20 -2.07
CA ASP A 99 10.76 3.86 -1.01
C ASP A 99 12.26 3.72 -1.35
N GLY A 100 12.87 4.82 -1.80
CA GLY A 100 14.31 4.87 -2.09
C GLY A 100 15.09 5.42 -0.90
N SER A 101 16.32 4.96 -0.68
CA SER A 101 17.17 5.47 0.42
C SER A 101 17.46 6.97 0.33
N ASN A 102 17.42 7.55 -0.88
CA ASN A 102 17.72 8.96 -1.15
C ASN A 102 16.56 9.75 -1.78
N GLN A 103 15.70 9.08 -2.56
CA GLN A 103 14.56 9.71 -3.23
C GLN A 103 13.51 8.67 -3.59
N ASP A 104 12.27 8.93 -3.18
CA ASP A 104 11.10 8.11 -3.52
C ASP A 104 10.81 8.13 -5.03
N GLN A 105 10.18 7.06 -5.50
CA GLN A 105 9.88 6.90 -6.92
C GLN A 105 8.43 6.44 -7.12
N PHE A 106 7.79 6.97 -8.15
CA PHE A 106 6.49 6.53 -8.63
C PHE A 106 6.69 5.62 -9.84
N MET A 107 6.13 4.40 -9.79
CA MET A 107 6.17 3.46 -10.91
C MET A 107 4.81 3.36 -11.60
N ALA A 108 4.79 3.46 -12.92
CA ALA A 108 3.59 3.26 -13.73
C ALA A 108 3.90 2.57 -15.06
N ARG A 109 2.94 1.82 -15.60
CA ARG A 109 3.05 1.05 -16.85
C ARG A 109 2.26 1.69 -17.98
N ARG A 110 2.80 1.63 -19.20
CA ARG A 110 2.07 1.89 -20.44
C ARG A 110 2.37 0.77 -21.43
N GLY A 111 1.37 -0.03 -21.77
CA GLY A 111 1.58 -1.27 -22.56
C GLY A 111 2.50 -2.24 -21.82
N ASN A 112 3.59 -2.63 -22.48
CA ASN A 112 4.63 -3.51 -21.92
C ASN A 112 5.79 -2.74 -21.27
N SER A 113 5.77 -1.40 -21.28
CA SER A 113 6.86 -0.57 -20.76
C SER A 113 6.52 -0.02 -19.37
N THR A 114 7.42 -0.26 -18.42
CA THR A 114 7.37 0.33 -17.07
C THR A 114 8.21 1.59 -17.03
N TYR A 115 7.66 2.64 -16.42
CA TYR A 115 8.27 3.95 -16.27
C TYR A 115 8.41 4.30 -14.78
N THR A 116 9.61 4.72 -14.42
CA THR A 116 9.95 5.23 -13.09
C THR A 116 10.09 6.75 -13.15
N PHE A 117 9.53 7.42 -12.15
CA PHE A 117 9.54 8.87 -12.00
C PHE A 117 10.00 9.24 -10.59
N MET A 118 10.95 10.16 -10.49
CA MET A 118 11.36 10.74 -9.21
C MET A 118 10.25 11.65 -8.68
N ILE A 119 9.90 11.47 -7.41
CA ILE A 119 8.88 12.28 -6.72
C ILE A 119 9.51 13.01 -5.53
N ASP A 120 8.82 14.05 -5.06
CA ASP A 120 9.18 14.75 -3.82
C ASP A 120 8.34 14.25 -2.63
N LYS A 121 7.20 13.59 -2.91
CA LYS A 121 6.29 12.98 -1.93
C LYS A 121 5.35 11.98 -2.63
N ALA A 122 5.02 10.87 -1.96
CA ALA A 122 3.99 9.92 -2.40
C ALA A 122 2.56 10.42 -2.13
N ASP A 123 1.61 10.02 -3.00
CA ASP A 123 0.17 10.23 -2.82
C ASP A 123 -0.47 8.89 -2.40
N SER A 124 -0.94 8.81 -1.16
CA SER A 124 -1.51 7.59 -0.57
C SER A 124 -2.89 7.21 -1.12
N SER A 125 -3.49 8.00 -2.01
CA SER A 125 -4.83 7.75 -2.57
C SER A 125 -4.86 6.72 -3.71
N LEU A 126 -3.71 6.42 -4.33
CA LEU A 126 -3.60 5.52 -5.48
C LEU A 126 -3.41 4.06 -5.07
N ASN A 127 -4.16 3.15 -5.69
CA ASN A 127 -4.03 1.71 -5.48
C ASN A 127 -3.49 1.02 -6.73
N ARG A 128 -2.73 -0.08 -6.56
CA ARG A 128 -2.11 -0.82 -7.67
C ARG A 128 -3.11 -1.17 -8.77
N GLY A 129 -2.76 -0.82 -9.99
CA GLY A 129 -3.59 -0.97 -11.17
C GLY A 129 -4.53 0.20 -11.46
N ASP A 130 -4.58 1.26 -10.65
CA ASP A 130 -5.38 2.46 -10.94
C ASP A 130 -4.97 3.11 -12.27
N LEU A 131 -5.95 3.62 -13.00
CA LEU A 131 -5.70 4.38 -14.22
C LEU A 131 -5.35 5.81 -13.85
N VAL A 132 -4.23 6.31 -14.38
CA VAL A 132 -3.66 7.60 -14.01
C VAL A 132 -3.22 8.39 -15.23
N ARG A 133 -3.37 9.72 -15.15
CA ARG A 133 -2.77 10.68 -16.06
C ARG A 133 -1.52 11.25 -15.40
N VAL A 134 -0.36 11.03 -16.02
CA VAL A 134 0.96 11.34 -15.48
C VAL A 134 1.54 12.52 -16.24
N THR A 135 1.97 13.57 -15.53
CA THR A 135 2.68 14.73 -16.08
C THR A 135 4.11 14.75 -15.56
N TRP A 136 5.11 14.81 -16.43
CA TRP A 136 6.52 14.84 -16.02
C TRP A 136 7.37 15.76 -16.92
N LYS A 137 8.60 16.02 -16.47
CA LYS A 137 9.65 16.66 -17.28
C LYS A 137 10.95 15.86 -17.21
N ASP A 138 11.75 15.97 -18.25
CA ASP A 138 13.09 15.40 -18.25
C ASP A 138 14.04 16.23 -17.38
N SER A 139 14.78 15.51 -16.54
CA SER A 139 15.63 16.02 -15.47
C SER A 139 16.95 15.24 -15.46
N THR A 140 17.83 15.59 -14.52
CA THR A 140 19.00 14.80 -14.16
C THR A 140 19.01 14.58 -12.67
N ILE A 141 19.44 13.40 -12.20
CA ILE A 141 19.85 13.19 -10.81
C ILE A 141 21.36 13.10 -10.73
N THR A 142 21.94 13.46 -9.59
CA THR A 142 23.34 13.19 -9.28
C THR A 142 23.44 11.85 -8.59
N VAL A 143 24.28 10.94 -9.09
CA VAL A 143 24.55 9.66 -8.43
C VAL A 143 25.43 9.90 -7.18
N PRO A 144 25.06 9.37 -6.01
CA PRO A 144 25.87 9.51 -4.79
C PRO A 144 27.29 8.97 -4.98
N GLY A 145 28.28 9.65 -4.40
CA GLY A 145 29.67 9.19 -4.36
C GLY A 145 30.51 9.41 -5.63
N ASN A 146 29.93 9.77 -6.78
CA ASN A 146 30.70 9.99 -8.01
C ASN A 146 30.39 11.31 -8.76
N ALA A 147 29.45 12.13 -8.26
CA ALA A 147 29.01 13.39 -8.87
C ALA A 147 28.46 13.31 -10.32
N VAL A 148 28.29 12.10 -10.88
CA VAL A 148 27.82 11.90 -12.25
C VAL A 148 26.33 12.24 -12.34
N ARG A 149 25.98 13.07 -13.33
CA ARG A 149 24.58 13.44 -13.60
C ARG A 149 23.99 12.51 -14.65
N VAL A 150 22.99 11.71 -14.27
CA VAL A 150 22.30 10.78 -15.18
C VAL A 150 20.88 11.26 -15.52
N PRO A 151 20.36 10.99 -16.72
CA PRO A 151 18.99 11.34 -17.09
C PRO A 151 17.94 10.71 -16.17
N ALA A 152 16.91 11.49 -15.82
CA ALA A 152 15.81 11.05 -14.97
C ALA A 152 14.50 11.74 -15.38
N ARG A 153 13.36 11.19 -14.95
CA ARG A 153 12.05 11.82 -15.12
C ARG A 153 11.61 12.37 -13.77
N LYS A 154 11.38 13.69 -13.65
CA LYS A 154 10.77 14.26 -12.44
C LYS A 154 9.26 14.38 -12.66
N LEU A 155 8.49 13.72 -11.79
CA LEU A 155 7.04 13.85 -11.75
C LEU A 155 6.67 15.31 -11.43
N LEU A 156 5.64 15.82 -12.09
CA LEU A 156 5.07 17.15 -11.85
C LEU A 156 3.65 17.05 -11.29
N ALA A 157 2.86 16.09 -11.80
CA ALA A 157 1.52 15.80 -11.30
C ALA A 157 1.13 14.36 -11.66
N VAL A 158 0.32 13.74 -10.82
CA VAL A 158 -0.44 12.54 -11.11
C VAL A 158 -1.90 12.81 -10.82
N GLN A 159 -2.80 12.37 -11.70
CA GLN A 159 -4.24 12.47 -11.51
C GLN A 159 -4.85 11.08 -11.73
N LYS A 160 -5.58 10.55 -10.76
CA LYS A 160 -6.39 9.34 -10.96
C LYS A 160 -7.51 9.63 -11.96
N THR A 161 -7.62 8.82 -13.00
CA THR A 161 -8.65 8.90 -14.04
C THR A 161 -9.59 7.69 -14.08
N GLY A 162 -9.32 6.64 -13.29
CA GLY A 162 -10.21 5.49 -13.16
C GLY A 162 -9.73 4.47 -12.12
N ASP A 163 -10.65 3.66 -11.60
CA ASP A 163 -10.33 2.61 -10.63
C ASP A 163 -9.69 1.38 -11.28
N GLY A 164 -8.58 0.94 -10.71
CA GLY A 164 -7.92 -0.32 -10.99
C GLY A 164 -8.54 -1.51 -10.27
N PRO A 165 -7.96 -2.72 -10.45
CA PRO A 165 -8.42 -3.93 -9.78
C PRO A 165 -8.50 -3.77 -8.25
N VAL A 166 -7.45 -3.25 -7.60
CA VAL A 166 -7.44 -3.09 -6.13
C VAL A 166 -8.47 -2.08 -5.64
N SER A 167 -8.63 -0.95 -6.33
CA SER A 167 -9.68 0.04 -5.99
C SER A 167 -11.08 -0.55 -6.12
N ARG A 168 -11.34 -1.33 -7.18
CA ARG A 168 -12.63 -2.03 -7.35
C ARG A 168 -12.84 -3.12 -6.31
N PHE A 169 -11.79 -3.89 -5.98
CA PHE A 169 -11.80 -4.90 -4.93
C PHE A 169 -12.16 -4.29 -3.58
N ARG A 170 -11.45 -3.24 -3.12
CA ARG A 170 -11.74 -2.56 -1.85
C ARG A 170 -13.18 -2.04 -1.79
N LYS A 171 -13.69 -1.45 -2.87
CA LYS A 171 -15.08 -0.97 -2.98
C LYS A 171 -16.12 -2.09 -2.92
N TYR A 172 -15.85 -3.25 -3.53
CA TYR A 172 -16.78 -4.37 -3.61
C TYR A 172 -16.76 -5.27 -2.36
N TYR A 173 -15.57 -5.58 -1.85
CA TYR A 173 -15.37 -6.43 -0.67
C TYR A 173 -15.68 -5.68 0.63
N GLY A 174 -15.34 -4.39 0.71
CA GLY A 174 -15.76 -3.48 1.78
C GLY A 174 -15.20 -3.77 3.18
N LYS A 175 -14.28 -4.73 3.32
CA LYS A 175 -13.71 -5.17 4.60
C LYS A 175 -12.18 -5.09 4.56
N GLN A 176 -11.57 -4.87 5.72
CA GLN A 176 -10.13 -5.04 5.89
C GLN A 176 -9.78 -6.53 5.92
N LEU A 177 -8.55 -6.86 5.54
CA LEU A 177 -7.98 -8.19 5.72
C LEU A 177 -7.38 -8.30 7.13
N ASN A 178 -7.74 -9.34 7.88
CA ASN A 178 -7.09 -9.61 9.16
C ASN A 178 -5.86 -10.49 8.94
N TYR A 179 -4.81 -10.30 9.73
CA TYR A 179 -3.60 -11.10 9.60
C TYR A 179 -2.93 -11.43 10.94
N THR A 180 -2.15 -12.51 10.92
CA THR A 180 -1.39 -13.03 12.08
C THR A 180 -0.01 -13.50 11.64
N TRP A 181 0.95 -13.47 12.54
CA TRP A 181 2.30 -13.98 12.33
C TRP A 181 2.84 -14.61 13.62
N PRO A 182 3.92 -15.43 13.57
CA PRO A 182 4.55 -15.98 14.76
C PRO A 182 4.99 -14.88 15.75
N THR A 183 4.84 -15.14 17.06
CA THR A 183 5.10 -14.13 18.10
C THR A 183 6.59 -13.81 18.30
N ASP A 184 7.46 -14.67 17.79
CA ASP A 184 8.91 -14.54 17.72
C ASP A 184 9.40 -13.73 16.50
N GLU A 185 8.55 -13.55 15.49
CA GLU A 185 8.85 -12.77 14.28
C GLU A 185 8.59 -11.26 14.48
N ASN A 186 9.60 -10.44 14.16
CA ASN A 186 9.60 -9.00 14.40
C ASN A 186 9.50 -8.19 13.10
N TYR A 187 8.32 -8.19 12.48
CA TYR A 187 8.08 -7.43 11.26
C TYR A 187 7.89 -5.92 11.51
N THR A 188 8.56 -5.09 10.71
CA THR A 188 8.32 -3.64 10.70
C THR A 188 6.96 -3.31 10.05
N SER A 189 6.31 -2.22 10.49
CA SER A 189 5.03 -1.78 9.89
C SER A 189 5.10 -1.63 8.37
N ARG A 190 6.19 -1.05 7.83
CA ARG A 190 6.44 -0.93 6.39
C ARG A 190 6.44 -2.29 5.67
N HIS A 191 7.00 -3.34 6.29
CA HIS A 191 7.00 -4.68 5.71
C HIS A 191 5.59 -5.28 5.73
N LEU A 192 4.85 -5.12 6.84
CA LEU A 192 3.45 -5.53 6.94
C LEU A 192 2.56 -4.81 5.91
N ASP A 193 2.75 -3.51 5.69
CA ASP A 193 2.05 -2.72 4.67
C ASP A 193 2.32 -3.25 3.25
N LYS A 194 3.58 -3.59 2.93
CA LYS A 194 3.94 -4.22 1.64
C LYS A 194 3.22 -5.56 1.43
N ILE A 195 3.14 -6.39 2.46
CA ILE A 195 2.45 -7.69 2.41
C ILE A 195 0.95 -7.49 2.23
N TYR A 196 0.35 -6.56 2.99
CA TYR A 196 -1.07 -6.23 2.92
C TYR A 196 -1.47 -5.78 1.50
N LEU A 197 -0.71 -4.84 0.92
CA LEU A 197 -0.93 -4.36 -0.46
C LEU A 197 -0.72 -5.45 -1.52
N SER A 198 0.22 -6.37 -1.30
CA SER A 198 0.47 -7.51 -2.18
C SER A 198 -0.67 -8.53 -2.13
N THR A 199 -1.19 -8.79 -0.93
CA THR A 199 -2.33 -9.70 -0.70
C THR A 199 -3.62 -9.13 -1.30
N GLU A 200 -3.89 -7.84 -1.15
CA GLU A 200 -5.02 -7.19 -1.83
C GLU A 200 -4.87 -7.18 -3.35
N TYR A 201 -3.67 -6.98 -3.89
CA TYR A 201 -3.42 -7.08 -5.33
C TYR A 201 -3.72 -8.48 -5.87
N TYR A 202 -3.32 -9.52 -5.13
CA TYR A 202 -3.66 -10.90 -5.46
C TYR A 202 -5.18 -11.13 -5.42
N LEU A 203 -5.85 -10.80 -4.31
CA LEU A 203 -7.28 -11.02 -4.14
C LEU A 203 -8.14 -10.24 -5.14
N ALA A 204 -7.68 -9.08 -5.60
CA ALA A 204 -8.34 -8.30 -6.65
C ALA A 204 -8.33 -8.97 -8.04
N GLY A 205 -7.44 -9.95 -8.27
CA GLY A 205 -7.30 -10.68 -9.54
C GLY A 205 -7.42 -12.20 -9.42
N THR A 206 -7.71 -12.76 -8.23
CA THR A 206 -7.64 -14.20 -7.99
C THR A 206 -8.61 -15.03 -8.84
N SER A 207 -8.10 -16.12 -9.41
CA SER A 207 -8.86 -17.15 -10.12
C SER A 207 -9.44 -18.20 -9.17
N ASN A 208 -8.87 -18.35 -7.96
CA ASN A 208 -9.20 -19.39 -6.98
C ASN A 208 -10.71 -19.41 -6.65
N PRO A 209 -11.45 -20.50 -6.94
CA PRO A 209 -12.90 -20.54 -6.81
C PRO A 209 -13.42 -20.28 -5.38
N LEU A 210 -12.68 -20.73 -4.36
CA LEU A 210 -13.05 -20.57 -2.95
C LEU A 210 -12.90 -19.11 -2.52
N LEU A 211 -11.77 -18.48 -2.85
CA LEU A 211 -11.56 -17.05 -2.60
C LEU A 211 -12.58 -16.19 -3.37
N ARG A 212 -12.86 -16.50 -4.64
CA ARG A 212 -13.90 -15.81 -5.42
C ARG A 212 -15.30 -16.00 -4.84
N LEU A 213 -15.61 -17.12 -4.20
CA LEU A 213 -16.88 -17.32 -3.51
C LEU A 213 -16.94 -16.48 -2.23
N ALA A 214 -15.90 -16.54 -1.40
CA ALA A 214 -15.79 -15.78 -0.16
C ALA A 214 -15.87 -14.26 -0.40
N ILE A 215 -15.15 -13.73 -1.40
CA ILE A 215 -15.20 -12.31 -1.77
C ILE A 215 -16.62 -11.90 -2.22
N ARG A 216 -17.30 -12.72 -3.05
CA ARG A 216 -18.68 -12.44 -3.50
C ARG A 216 -19.71 -12.47 -2.38
N GLN A 217 -19.51 -13.36 -1.40
CA GLN A 217 -20.34 -13.44 -0.20
C GLN A 217 -19.88 -12.47 0.90
N GLN A 218 -18.86 -11.64 0.64
CA GLN A 218 -18.19 -10.75 1.60
C GLN A 218 -17.84 -11.47 2.92
N GLN A 219 -17.49 -12.76 2.87
CA GLN A 219 -16.99 -13.51 4.02
C GLN A 219 -15.65 -12.91 4.48
N ALA A 220 -15.36 -12.98 5.79
CA ALA A 220 -14.08 -12.47 6.27
C ALA A 220 -12.92 -13.33 5.72
N LEU A 221 -11.94 -12.66 5.13
CA LEU A 221 -10.67 -13.26 4.74
C LEU A 221 -9.61 -12.96 5.80
N THR A 222 -8.79 -13.95 6.09
CA THR A 222 -7.65 -13.87 7.02
C THR A 222 -6.39 -14.38 6.34
N TYR A 223 -5.21 -13.89 6.69
CA TYR A 223 -3.96 -14.49 6.21
C TYR A 223 -2.89 -14.65 7.30
N SER A 224 -2.14 -15.75 7.27
CA SER A 224 -0.89 -15.89 8.02
C SER A 224 0.27 -15.27 7.23
N ILE A 225 1.28 -14.80 7.96
CA ILE A 225 2.58 -14.38 7.44
C ILE A 225 3.65 -15.26 8.09
N GLU A 226 4.51 -15.85 7.27
CA GLU A 226 5.64 -16.68 7.70
C GLU A 226 6.88 -16.34 6.86
N THR A 227 8.07 -16.60 7.39
CA THR A 227 9.32 -16.57 6.62
C THR A 227 9.69 -18.00 6.22
N ARG A 228 10.01 -18.25 4.93
CA ARG A 228 10.53 -19.56 4.48
C ARG A 228 11.65 -19.39 3.47
N GLU A 229 12.62 -20.29 3.54
CA GLU A 229 13.65 -20.45 2.52
C GLU A 229 13.27 -21.58 1.55
N ARG A 230 13.49 -21.36 0.26
CA ARG A 230 13.35 -22.38 -0.80
C ARG A 230 14.40 -22.12 -1.87
N GLU A 231 15.10 -23.16 -2.31
CA GLU A 231 16.11 -23.07 -3.38
C GLU A 231 17.17 -21.97 -3.12
N ASN A 232 17.67 -21.91 -1.89
CA ASN A 232 18.60 -20.89 -1.37
C ASN A 232 18.11 -19.44 -1.49
N ARG A 233 16.79 -19.23 -1.53
CA ARG A 233 16.16 -17.92 -1.62
C ARG A 233 15.11 -17.74 -0.53
N LEU A 234 15.14 -16.57 0.10
CA LEU A 234 14.21 -16.19 1.17
C LEU A 234 12.90 -15.62 0.59
N TYR A 235 11.78 -16.08 1.15
CA TYR A 235 10.44 -15.63 0.80
C TYR A 235 9.64 -15.28 2.06
N THR A 236 8.84 -14.22 1.95
CA THR A 236 7.69 -14.03 2.83
C THR A 236 6.54 -14.88 2.27
N VAL A 237 6.04 -15.82 3.06
CA VAL A 237 4.96 -16.73 2.69
C VAL A 237 3.65 -16.24 3.30
N VAL A 238 2.60 -16.18 2.47
CA VAL A 238 1.27 -15.72 2.87
C VAL A 238 0.27 -16.85 2.72
N GLY A 239 -0.27 -17.33 3.84
CA GLY A 239 -1.31 -18.37 3.87
C GLY A 239 -2.70 -17.75 3.96
N ILE A 240 -3.40 -17.62 2.83
CA ILE A 240 -4.73 -16.99 2.78
C ILE A 240 -5.82 -18.03 3.12
N ALA A 241 -6.67 -17.68 4.08
CA ALA A 241 -7.77 -18.49 4.56
C ALA A 241 -9.12 -17.76 4.49
N THR A 242 -10.19 -18.53 4.30
CA THR A 242 -11.58 -18.05 4.46
C THR A 242 -12.05 -18.31 5.89
N ALA A 243 -12.65 -17.33 6.56
CA ALA A 243 -13.23 -17.53 7.88
C ALA A 243 -14.49 -18.41 7.80
N GLY A 244 -14.31 -19.70 8.07
CA GLY A 244 -15.39 -20.70 8.13
C GLY A 244 -15.82 -21.03 9.56
N ALA A 245 -16.97 -21.69 9.70
CA ALA A 245 -17.51 -22.11 11.00
C ALA A 245 -16.61 -23.10 11.77
N ASN A 246 -15.70 -23.78 11.07
CA ASN A 246 -14.81 -24.82 11.61
C ASN A 246 -13.35 -24.32 11.75
N GLY A 247 -13.13 -23.00 11.74
CA GLY A 247 -11.81 -22.38 11.77
C GLY A 247 -11.30 -21.92 10.39
N SER A 248 -10.16 -21.22 10.40
CA SER A 248 -9.50 -20.72 9.19
C SER A 248 -8.69 -21.84 8.51
N GLN A 249 -9.22 -22.43 7.44
CA GLN A 249 -8.45 -23.31 6.55
C GLN A 249 -7.77 -22.46 5.47
N ILE A 250 -6.46 -22.65 5.29
CA ILE A 250 -5.69 -21.99 4.24
C ILE A 250 -6.08 -22.61 2.88
N VAL A 251 -6.58 -21.77 1.98
CA VAL A 251 -7.06 -22.15 0.64
C VAL A 251 -6.12 -21.71 -0.48
N GLN A 252 -5.14 -20.85 -0.17
CA GLN A 252 -4.11 -20.40 -1.10
C GLN A 252 -2.84 -20.05 -0.35
N TRP A 253 -1.70 -20.52 -0.86
CA TRP A 253 -0.38 -20.04 -0.45
C TRP A 253 0.20 -19.12 -1.53
N LEU A 254 0.76 -18.00 -1.11
CA LEU A 254 1.59 -17.12 -1.94
C LEU A 254 3.01 -17.06 -1.38
N PHE A 255 3.99 -16.95 -2.27
CA PHE A 255 5.38 -16.65 -1.92
C PHE A 255 5.71 -15.27 -2.48
N ILE A 256 6.24 -14.38 -1.65
CA ILE A 256 6.67 -13.04 -2.01
C ILE A 256 8.19 -12.98 -1.86
N GLY A 257 8.90 -12.74 -2.96
CA GLY A 257 10.35 -12.61 -2.96
C GLY A 257 10.79 -11.40 -2.14
N VAL A 258 11.67 -11.62 -1.16
CA VAL A 258 12.15 -10.54 -0.25
C VAL A 258 12.97 -9.48 -1.01
N GLU A 259 13.66 -9.88 -2.08
CA GLU A 259 14.58 -9.02 -2.85
C GLU A 259 13.91 -8.23 -3.98
N ASP A 260 12.90 -8.80 -4.64
CA ASP A 260 12.31 -8.26 -5.88
C ASP A 260 10.82 -7.86 -5.74
N ASP A 261 10.22 -8.07 -4.57
CA ASP A 261 8.78 -7.98 -4.29
C ASP A 261 7.91 -8.80 -5.29
N LEU A 262 8.45 -9.85 -5.94
CA LEU A 262 7.67 -10.67 -6.88
C LEU A 262 6.80 -11.68 -6.13
N ILE A 263 5.52 -11.70 -6.49
CA ILE A 263 4.50 -12.60 -5.95
C ILE A 263 4.36 -13.84 -6.85
N TYR A 264 4.35 -15.01 -6.22
CA TYR A 264 4.16 -16.30 -6.85
C TYR A 264 3.00 -17.03 -6.15
N GLU A 265 2.12 -17.69 -6.91
CA GLU A 265 1.22 -18.72 -6.36
C GLU A 265 2.00 -20.01 -6.16
N TYR A 266 1.72 -20.73 -5.08
CA TYR A 266 2.22 -22.09 -4.90
C TYR A 266 1.27 -23.10 -5.52
N ASP A 267 1.78 -23.86 -6.49
CA ASP A 267 1.10 -24.93 -7.21
C ASP A 267 1.37 -26.24 -6.45
N LEU A 268 0.47 -26.60 -5.52
CA LEU A 268 0.64 -27.72 -4.61
C LEU A 268 0.78 -29.10 -5.31
N PRO A 269 -0.01 -29.44 -6.36
CA PRO A 269 0.16 -30.71 -7.07
C PRO A 269 1.51 -30.87 -7.77
N GLU A 270 2.09 -29.77 -8.24
CA GLU A 270 3.29 -29.75 -9.09
C GLU A 270 4.55 -29.26 -8.33
N ASP A 271 4.41 -29.03 -7.01
CA ASP A 271 5.42 -28.47 -6.09
C ASP A 271 6.28 -27.36 -6.72
N ARG A 272 5.64 -26.28 -7.19
CA ARG A 272 6.33 -25.17 -7.86
C ARG A 272 5.75 -23.79 -7.57
N LEU A 273 6.56 -22.76 -7.83
CA LEU A 273 6.18 -21.36 -7.73
C LEU A 273 5.78 -20.80 -9.10
N VAL A 274 4.51 -20.42 -9.26
CA VAL A 274 3.97 -19.83 -10.48
C VAL A 274 3.90 -18.31 -10.33
N LYS A 275 4.75 -17.59 -11.07
CA LYS A 275 4.82 -16.12 -11.01
C LYS A 275 3.51 -15.47 -11.50
N LEU A 276 2.93 -14.57 -10.69
CA LEU A 276 1.74 -13.83 -11.13
C LEU A 276 2.05 -12.93 -12.34
N PRO A 277 1.15 -12.84 -13.33
CA PRO A 277 1.35 -12.01 -14.52
C PRO A 277 1.18 -10.51 -14.25
N GLY A 278 1.85 -9.68 -15.05
CA GLY A 278 1.61 -8.23 -15.11
C GLY A 278 1.98 -7.43 -13.86
N GLN A 279 2.91 -7.96 -13.05
CA GLN A 279 3.40 -7.33 -11.82
C GLN A 279 4.23 -6.06 -12.06
#